data_AF-B8IJD2-F1
#
_entry.id   AF-B8IJD2-F1
#
_cell.length_a   1.000
_cell.length_b   1.000
_cell.length_c   1.000
_cell.angle_alpha   90.00
_cell.angle_beta   90.00
_cell.angle_gamma   90.00
#
_symmetry.space_group_name_H-M   'P 1'
#
loop_
_entity.id
_entity.type
_entity.pdbx_description
1 polymer ?
#
loop_
_entity_poly.entity_id
_entity_poly.type
_entity_poly.pdbx_seq_one_letter_code
_entity_poly.pdbx_strand_id
1 'polypeptide(L)'
;MIRFLARVLGLLFLAAGFVGCVYDGARSIANNTLLVTSVSDVALALLRDRAASLQAAAEGSQPALWKLLGLPLTLSPAAPIALGIGLLLLWLGQPPRPGIGTLVRP
;
A
#
# COMPACT_ATOMS: atom_id res chain seq x y z
N MET A 1 -17.19 -5.10 -13.25
CA MET A 1 -15.78 -4.85 -13.63
C MET A 1 -14.96 -4.23 -12.49
N ILE A 2 -15.51 -3.30 -11.68
CA ILE A 2 -14.82 -2.69 -10.53
C ILE A 2 -14.23 -3.72 -9.55
N ARG A 3 -14.95 -4.81 -9.29
CA ARG A 3 -14.52 -5.94 -8.44
C ARG A 3 -13.24 -6.61 -8.95
N PHE A 4 -13.14 -6.77 -10.26
CA PHE A 4 -11.96 -7.34 -10.91
C PHE A 4 -10.79 -6.38 -10.81
N LEU A 5 -11.01 -5.09 -11.09
CA LEU A 5 -9.97 -4.06 -10.95
C LEU A 5 -9.45 -3.96 -9.52
N ALA A 6 -10.34 -3.95 -8.52
CA ALA A 6 -9.98 -3.96 -7.11
C ALA A 6 -9.13 -5.18 -6.75
N ARG A 7 -9.47 -6.38 -7.27
CA ARG A 7 -8.66 -7.59 -7.07
C ARG A 7 -7.29 -7.49 -7.73
N VAL A 8 -7.22 -7.04 -8.98
CA VAL A 8 -5.95 -6.91 -9.70
C VAL A 8 -5.03 -5.92 -8.99
N LEU A 9 -5.54 -4.73 -8.65
CA LEU A 9 -4.79 -3.74 -7.88
C LEU A 9 -4.40 -4.28 -6.50
N GLY A 10 -5.32 -4.98 -5.83
CA GLY A 10 -5.05 -5.61 -4.53
C GLY A 10 -3.90 -6.62 -4.60
N LEU A 11 -3.88 -7.48 -5.62
CA LEU A 11 -2.78 -8.43 -5.85
C LEU A 11 -1.47 -7.73 -6.18
N LEU A 12 -1.50 -6.67 -6.99
CA LEU A 12 -0.30 -5.89 -7.32
C LEU A 12 0.31 -5.23 -6.08
N PHE A 13 -0.51 -4.60 -5.24
CA PHE A 13 -0.06 -3.99 -3.98
C PHE A 13 0.44 -5.04 -2.99
N LEU A 14 -0.23 -6.19 -2.89
CA LEU A 14 0.21 -7.27 -2.02
C LEU A 14 1.57 -7.84 -2.48
N ALA A 15 1.75 -8.03 -3.79
CA ALA A 15 3.03 -8.47 -4.35
C ALA A 15 4.14 -7.44 -4.13
N ALA A 16 3.87 -6.15 -4.38
CA ALA A 16 4.83 -5.09 -4.14
C ALA A 16 5.25 -4.99 -2.66
N GLY A 17 4.29 -5.08 -1.73
CA GLY A 17 4.56 -5.09 -0.30
C GLY A 17 5.37 -6.30 0.15
N PHE A 18 5.08 -7.49 -0.40
CA PHE A 18 5.85 -8.71 -0.14
C PHE A 18 7.30 -8.58 -0.64
N VAL A 19 7.51 -8.13 -1.88
CA VAL A 19 8.84 -7.91 -2.44
C VAL A 19 9.61 -6.86 -1.62
N GLY A 20 8.96 -5.77 -1.22
CA GLY A 20 9.55 -4.76 -0.36
C GLY A 20 10.01 -5.32 0.99
N CYS A 21 9.19 -6.18 1.61
CA CYS A 21 9.54 -6.84 2.87
C CYS A 21 10.76 -7.76 2.73
N VAL A 22 10.82 -8.55 1.65
CA VAL A 22 11.98 -9.42 1.35
C VAL A 22 13.24 -8.60 1.08
N TYR A 23 13.12 -7.51 0.31
CA TYR A 23 14.22 -6.61 0.00
C TYR A 23 14.79 -5.94 1.26
N ASP A 24 13.92 -5.34 2.08
CA ASP A 24 14.30 -4.72 3.35
C ASP A 24 14.91 -5.75 4.31
N GLY A 25 14.35 -6.97 4.35
CA GLY A 25 14.88 -8.07 5.15
C GLY A 25 16.29 -8.49 4.72
N ALA A 26 16.50 -8.72 3.43
CA ALA A 26 17.81 -9.08 2.89
C ALA A 26 18.86 -8.00 3.17
N ARG A 27 18.50 -6.73 2.98
CA ARG A 27 19.37 -5.59 3.27
C ARG A 27 19.68 -5.48 4.77
N SER A 28 18.69 -5.73 5.61
CA SER A 28 18.85 -5.68 7.06
C SER A 28 19.81 -6.75 7.58
N ILE A 29 19.68 -7.98 7.06
CA ILE A 29 20.58 -9.09 7.39
C ILE A 29 22.01 -8.80 6.92
N ALA A 30 22.17 -8.32 5.69
CA ALA A 30 23.48 -8.04 5.11
C ALA A 30 24.26 -6.94 5.86
N ASN A 31 23.54 -5.96 6.43
CA ASN A 31 24.16 -4.83 7.13
C ASN A 31 24.12 -4.97 8.67
N ASN A 32 23.61 -6.09 9.19
CA ASN A 32 23.40 -6.33 10.62
C ASN A 32 22.69 -5.16 11.34
N THR A 33 21.76 -4.51 10.66
CA THR A 33 21.00 -3.36 11.17
C THR A 33 19.64 -3.30 10.50
N LEU A 34 18.62 -2.81 11.20
CA LEU A 34 17.27 -2.78 10.68
C LEU A 34 17.14 -1.64 9.64
N LEU A 35 17.04 -2.01 8.37
CA LEU A 35 16.90 -1.11 7.24
C LEU A 35 15.52 -1.29 6.64
N VAL A 36 14.72 -0.24 6.71
CA VAL A 36 13.34 -0.25 6.24
C VAL A 36 13.14 0.89 5.27
N THR A 37 12.52 0.60 4.14
CA THR A 37 12.23 1.57 3.09
C THR A 37 10.93 2.31 3.44
N SER A 38 10.99 3.64 3.51
CA SER A 38 9.82 4.48 3.80
C SER A 38 8.95 4.69 2.55
N VAL A 39 7.69 5.09 2.74
CA VAL A 39 6.82 5.48 1.62
C VAL A 39 7.41 6.65 0.83
N SER A 40 8.08 7.60 1.50
CA SER A 40 8.82 8.68 0.83
C SER A 40 9.91 8.15 -0.10
N ASP A 41 10.69 7.17 0.33
CA ASP A 41 11.78 6.62 -0.48
C ASP A 41 11.23 5.97 -1.76
N VAL A 42 10.11 5.24 -1.64
CA VAL A 42 9.41 4.66 -2.79
C VAL A 42 8.87 5.76 -3.71
N ALA A 43 8.27 6.82 -3.15
CA ALA A 43 7.77 7.95 -3.93
C ALA A 43 8.90 8.69 -4.66
N LEU A 44 10.04 8.90 -4.02
CA LEU A 44 11.23 9.51 -4.64
C LEU A 44 11.81 8.61 -5.74
N ALA A 45 11.87 7.29 -5.52
CA ALA A 45 12.36 6.35 -6.52
C ALA A 45 11.48 6.32 -7.78
N LEU A 46 10.16 6.42 -7.63
CA LEU A 46 9.19 6.33 -8.73
C LEU A 46 8.94 7.69 -9.42
N LEU A 47 8.74 8.75 -8.65
CA LEU A 47 8.31 10.07 -9.13
C LEU A 47 9.45 11.10 -9.23
N ARG A 48 10.61 10.83 -8.62
CA ARG A 48 11.80 11.71 -8.64
C ARG A 48 11.44 13.15 -8.28
N ASP A 49 11.72 14.10 -9.18
CA ASP A 49 11.46 15.53 -8.98
C ASP A 49 9.98 15.87 -8.77
N ARG A 50 9.07 15.02 -9.25
CA ARG A 50 7.62 15.22 -9.07
C ARG A 50 7.16 14.95 -7.64
N ALA A 51 7.90 14.15 -6.87
CA ALA A 51 7.54 13.85 -5.48
C ALA A 51 7.51 15.12 -4.62
N ALA A 52 8.53 15.98 -4.75
CA ALA A 52 8.60 17.24 -4.01
C ALA A 52 7.44 18.19 -4.39
N SER A 53 7.09 18.26 -5.67
CA SER A 53 5.98 19.10 -6.14
C SER A 53 4.61 18.61 -5.62
N LEU A 54 4.41 17.30 -5.53
CA LEU A 54 3.19 16.69 -4.98
C LEU A 54 3.08 16.93 -3.47
N GLN A 55 4.18 16.79 -2.74
CA GLN A 55 4.21 17.11 -1.32
C GLN A 55 3.89 18.59 -1.07
N ALA A 56 4.52 19.50 -1.81
CA ALA A 56 4.25 20.94 -1.68
C ALA A 56 2.79 21.29 -2.00
N ALA A 57 2.19 20.66 -3.01
CA ALA A 57 0.78 20.85 -3.34
C ALA A 57 -0.17 20.32 -2.24
N ALA A 58 0.16 19.16 -1.65
CA ALA A 58 -0.63 18.59 -0.56
C ALA A 58 -0.54 19.41 0.73
N GLU A 59 0.66 19.91 1.06
CA GLU A 59 0.90 20.82 2.19
C GLU A 59 0.17 22.15 2.04
N GLY A 60 0.16 22.72 0.83
CA GLY A 60 -0.52 23.99 0.54
C GLY A 60 -2.06 23.90 0.57
N SER A 61 -2.63 22.75 0.25
CA SER A 61 -4.08 22.52 0.22
C SER A 61 -4.68 22.39 1.62
N GLN A 62 -4.15 21.47 2.43
CA GLN A 62 -4.69 21.18 3.76
C GLN A 62 -3.56 20.85 4.76
N PRO A 63 -2.90 21.89 5.31
CA PRO A 63 -1.70 21.71 6.14
C PRO A 63 -1.98 20.94 7.43
N ALA A 64 -3.19 21.06 8.00
CA ALA A 64 -3.58 20.29 9.18
C ALA A 64 -3.72 18.79 8.87
N LEU A 65 -4.39 18.44 7.76
CA LEU A 65 -4.55 17.06 7.33
C LEU A 65 -3.20 16.42 6.97
N TRP A 66 -2.33 17.19 6.31
CA TRP A 66 -0.99 16.73 5.97
C TRP A 66 -0.16 16.43 7.22
N LYS A 67 -0.18 17.29 8.25
CA LYS A 67 0.55 17.04 9.50
C LYS A 67 0.02 15.83 10.28
N LEU A 68 -1.30 15.63 10.29
CA LEU A 68 -1.93 14.53 11.04
C LEU A 68 -1.83 13.17 10.35
N LEU A 69 -1.95 13.13 9.02
CA LEU A 69 -2.04 11.88 8.27
C LEU A 69 -0.94 11.77 7.21
N GLY A 70 -0.71 12.81 6.42
CA GLY A 70 0.28 12.77 5.33
C GLY A 70 1.70 12.48 5.80
N LEU A 71 2.16 13.21 6.82
CA LEU A 71 3.50 13.10 7.37
C LEU A 71 3.79 11.71 7.99
N PRO A 72 2.96 11.17 8.92
CA PRO A 72 3.20 9.84 9.46
C PRO A 72 3.04 8.73 8.40
N LEU A 73 2.19 8.91 7.39
CA LEU A 73 2.02 7.93 6.32
C LEU A 73 3.22 7.90 5.36
N THR A 74 3.88 9.05 5.16
CA THR A 74 5.05 9.15 4.29
C THR A 74 6.29 8.55 4.96
N LEU A 75 6.45 8.78 6.26
CA LEU A 75 7.57 8.26 7.05
C LEU A 75 7.43 6.80 7.46
N SER A 76 6.24 6.21 7.31
CA SER A 76 6.01 4.82 7.72
C SER A 76 6.60 3.83 6.72
N PRO A 77 6.88 2.59 7.18
CA PRO A 77 7.39 1.53 6.32
C PRO A 77 6.47 1.24 5.12
N ALA A 78 7.02 1.27 3.91
CA ALA A 78 6.24 1.10 2.69
C ALA A 78 5.66 -0.31 2.54
N ALA A 79 6.40 -1.34 2.96
CA ALA A 79 6.00 -2.74 2.82
C ALA A 79 4.67 -3.07 3.53
N PRO A 80 4.48 -2.83 4.85
CA PRO A 80 3.22 -3.11 5.52
C PRO A 80 2.06 -2.24 5.03
N ILE A 81 2.32 -1.00 4.59
CA ILE A 81 1.28 -0.15 3.99
C ILE A 81 0.78 -0.76 2.68
N ALA A 82 1.69 -1.15 1.80
CA ALA A 82 1.34 -1.80 0.53
C ALA A 82 0.59 -3.12 0.76
N LEU A 83 1.03 -3.94 1.73
CA LEU A 83 0.32 -5.16 2.13
C LEU A 83 -1.09 -4.85 2.65
N GLY A 84 -1.22 -3.86 3.56
CA GLY A 84 -2.49 -3.45 4.14
C GLY A 84 -3.49 -2.97 3.09
N ILE A 85 -3.04 -2.09 2.18
CA ILE A 85 -3.84 -1.61 1.05
C ILE A 85 -4.23 -2.77 0.13
N GLY A 86 -3.29 -3.67 -0.19
CA GLY A 86 -3.53 -4.84 -1.01
C GLY A 86 -4.62 -5.75 -0.43
N LEU A 87 -4.52 -6.06 0.86
CA LEU A 87 -5.53 -6.82 1.61
C LEU A 87 -6.90 -6.14 1.62
N LEU A 88 -6.94 -4.82 1.86
CA LEU A 88 -8.17 -4.03 1.84
C LEU A 88 -8.87 -4.09 0.48
N LEU A 89 -8.12 -3.91 -0.60
CA LEU A 89 -8.63 -3.97 -1.97
C LEU A 89 -9.13 -5.37 -2.34
N LEU A 90 -8.41 -6.43 -1.94
CA LEU A 90 -8.85 -7.80 -2.12
C LEU A 90 -10.15 -8.09 -1.38
N TRP A 91 -10.26 -7.60 -0.14
CA TRP A 91 -11.45 -7.74 0.70
C TRP A 91 -12.66 -7.03 0.09
N LEU A 92 -12.51 -5.77 -0.34
CA LEU A 92 -13.55 -5.02 -1.05
C LEU A 92 -13.96 -5.68 -2.39
N GLY A 93 -13.02 -6.39 -3.03
CA GLY A 93 -13.26 -7.13 -4.27
C GLY A 93 -13.93 -8.50 -4.10
N GLN A 94 -14.26 -8.94 -2.89
CA GLN A 94 -14.88 -10.26 -2.68
C GLN A 94 -16.35 -10.31 -3.14
N PRO A 95 -16.81 -11.40 -3.79
CA PRO A 95 -18.22 -11.63 -4.02
C PRO A 95 -18.93 -11.85 -2.67
N PRO A 96 -20.22 -11.50 -2.57
CA PRO A 96 -21.05 -11.85 -1.42
C PRO A 96 -20.92 -13.35 -1.14
N ARG A 97 -20.74 -13.70 0.13
CA ARG A 97 -20.74 -15.10 0.54
C ARG A 97 -22.10 -15.71 0.16
N PRO A 98 -22.15 -16.87 -0.53
CA PRO A 98 -23.41 -17.52 -0.83
C PRO A 98 -24.19 -17.78 0.47
N GLY A 99 -25.49 -17.47 0.46
CA GLY A 99 -26.35 -17.77 1.60
C GLY A 99 -26.44 -19.28 1.82
N ILE A 100 -26.24 -19.70 3.07
CA ILE A 100 -26.40 -21.10 3.49
C ILE A 100 -27.84 -21.52 3.16
N GLY A 101 -28.02 -22.61 2.39
CA GLY A 101 -29.34 -23.16 2.04
C GLY A 101 -29.84 -22.89 0.61
N THR A 102 -29.07 -22.22 -0.25
CA THR A 102 -29.44 -21.97 -1.67
C THR A 102 -29.04 -23.08 -2.65
N LEU A 103 -28.45 -24.18 -2.16
CA LEU A 103 -28.00 -25.34 -2.96
C LEU A 103 -29.05 -26.46 -3.10
N VAL A 104 -30.33 -26.16 -2.83
CA VAL A 104 -31.43 -27.09 -3.15
C VAL A 104 -32.36 -26.39 -4.13
N ARG A 105 -32.21 -26.70 -5.42
CA ARG A 105 -33.32 -26.64 -6.37
C ARG A 105 -33.34 -27.96 -7.17
N PRO A 106 -34.55 -28.52 -7.41
CA PRO A 106 -34.76 -29.86 -7.96
C PRO A 106 -34.31 -29.98 -9.42
#